data_AF-A0A847Y234-F1
#
_entry.id   AF-A0A847Y234-F1
#
_cell.length_a   1.000
_cell.length_b   1.000
_cell.length_c   1.000
_cell.angle_alpha   90.00
_cell.angle_beta   90.00
_cell.angle_gamma   90.00
#
_symmetry.space_group_name_H-M   'P 1'
#
loop_
_entity.id
_entity.type
_entity.pdbx_description
1 polymer ?
#
loop_
_entity_poly.entity_id
_entity_poly.type
_entity_poly.pdbx_seq_one_letter_code
_entity_poly.pdbx_strand_id
1 'polypeptide(L)'
;MSFVNNLRTSRKLTYGFGIIIVLMLVIAFLGYRGISSVHNDLNTMVNEQFVFVEEMGVINADVRQIRGNLYKYAALPGEAGAVLSDFNNSVNEIDEVIEFLKGKNLSVDMLTIFEEFVTNWEEYKAASIEVMSFMAYKDTDSANASLSSGGRMYNALEKMNENLTRMLENNRNQVDQGYQTADESFQQTRLILLLGIAAATLIAVLIINIINQSITRPLALVMQALKTLMVGSTIFIVDEKSRNDLIHRQDEFGELSKSVINTRKYMSEMAGVAEAIANNDLSISVQPKSEDDRLGNMLLTMVRNLNRTISDVAMASTQVKETSRILAGASTQSSQATEQIATTIQQVARGTTQQSEAVNKTASSVEQMGRAIDGVA
;
A
#
# COMPACT_ATOMS: atom_id res chain seq x y z
N MET A 1 -5.68 -11.20 -14.24
CA MET A 1 -4.29 -10.99 -13.78
C MET A 1 -3.43 -10.22 -14.79
N SER A 2 -3.46 -10.55 -16.09
CA SER A 2 -2.62 -9.88 -17.12
C SER A 2 -2.78 -8.36 -17.17
N PHE A 3 -4.02 -7.85 -17.06
CA PHE A 3 -4.29 -6.40 -17.03
C PHE A 3 -3.56 -5.70 -15.87
N VAL A 4 -3.70 -6.24 -14.65
CA VAL A 4 -3.04 -5.66 -13.47
C VAL A 4 -1.53 -5.74 -13.63
N ASN A 5 -0.98 -6.87 -14.08
CA ASN A 5 0.47 -7.05 -14.25
C ASN A 5 1.10 -6.01 -15.20
N ASN A 6 0.37 -5.53 -16.20
CA ASN A 6 0.85 -4.53 -17.16
C ASN A 6 0.72 -3.08 -16.68
N LEU A 7 0.06 -2.81 -15.54
CA LEU A 7 0.02 -1.48 -14.97
C LEU A 7 1.36 -1.11 -14.33
N ARG A 8 1.74 0.15 -14.48
CA ARG A 8 2.85 0.75 -13.72
C ARG A 8 2.63 0.61 -12.21
N THR A 9 3.71 0.42 -11.47
CA THR A 9 3.72 0.17 -10.02
C THR A 9 2.99 1.27 -9.25
N SER A 10 3.23 2.53 -9.62
CA SER A 10 2.51 3.68 -9.03
C SER A 10 1.00 3.56 -9.20
N ARG A 11 0.51 3.21 -10.40
CA ARG A 11 -0.94 3.07 -10.66
C ARG A 11 -1.55 1.91 -9.89
N LYS A 12 -0.85 0.77 -9.77
CA LYS A 12 -1.29 -0.38 -8.97
C LYS A 12 -1.54 0.02 -7.51
N LEU A 13 -0.59 0.72 -6.90
CA LEU A 13 -0.70 1.18 -5.51
C LEU A 13 -1.80 2.25 -5.36
N THR A 14 -1.85 3.24 -6.25
CA THR A 14 -2.87 4.30 -6.18
C THR A 14 -4.28 3.73 -6.29
N TYR A 15 -4.54 2.78 -7.20
CA TYR A 15 -5.86 2.14 -7.27
C TYR A 15 -6.14 1.23 -6.08
N GLY A 16 -5.15 0.47 -5.62
CA GLY A 16 -5.31 -0.40 -4.44
C GLY A 16 -5.67 0.39 -3.18
N PHE A 17 -4.90 1.42 -2.85
CA PHE A 17 -5.20 2.30 -1.71
C PHE A 17 -6.44 3.16 -1.95
N GLY A 18 -6.66 3.64 -3.18
CA GLY A 18 -7.84 4.43 -3.54
C GLY A 18 -9.15 3.68 -3.29
N ILE A 19 -9.22 2.39 -3.65
CA ILE A 19 -10.39 1.55 -3.37
C ILE A 19 -10.63 1.44 -1.86
N ILE A 20 -9.58 1.22 -1.06
CA ILE A 20 -9.69 1.12 0.41
C ILE A 20 -10.19 2.44 1.01
N ILE A 21 -9.67 3.58 0.55
CA ILE A 21 -10.10 4.91 1.01
C ILE A 21 -11.58 5.13 0.68
N VAL A 22 -12.01 4.82 -0.54
CA VAL A 22 -13.42 4.96 -0.94
C VAL A 22 -14.32 4.08 -0.08
N LEU A 23 -13.94 2.82 0.17
CA LEU A 23 -14.70 1.93 1.05
C LEU A 23 -14.79 2.46 2.48
N MET A 24 -13.68 3.01 3.00
CA MET A 24 -13.65 3.63 4.32
C MET A 24 -14.58 4.84 4.41
N LEU A 25 -14.59 5.71 3.38
CA LEU A 25 -15.50 6.85 3.31
C LEU A 25 -16.97 6.42 3.25
N VAL A 26 -17.28 5.36 2.50
CA VAL A 26 -18.64 4.80 2.43
C VAL A 26 -19.07 4.28 3.80
N ILE A 27 -18.23 3.51 4.50
CA ILE A 27 -18.53 3.00 5.84
C ILE A 27 -18.72 4.15 6.83
N ALA A 28 -17.83 5.16 6.79
CA ALA A 28 -17.94 6.34 7.65
C ALA A 28 -19.24 7.12 7.40
N PHE A 29 -19.63 7.29 6.13
CA PHE A 29 -20.88 7.96 5.75
C PHE A 29 -22.12 7.18 6.24
N LEU A 30 -22.13 5.86 6.07
CA LEU A 30 -23.22 5.01 6.56
C LEU A 30 -23.32 5.05 8.10
N GLY A 31 -22.19 5.01 8.78
CA GLY A 31 -22.13 5.14 10.24
C GLY A 31 -22.65 6.49 10.73
N TYR A 32 -22.25 7.58 10.06
CA TYR A 32 -22.75 8.92 10.35
C TYR A 32 -24.27 9.02 10.17
N ARG A 33 -24.82 8.47 9.08
CA ARG A 33 -26.27 8.46 8.84
C ARG A 33 -27.02 7.71 9.93
N GLY A 34 -26.49 6.56 10.37
CA GLY A 34 -27.05 5.78 11.48
C GLY A 34 -27.12 6.57 12.78
N ILE A 35 -26.01 7.20 13.16
CA ILE A 35 -25.93 8.02 14.38
C ILE A 35 -26.85 9.24 14.29
N SER A 36 -26.94 9.87 13.12
CA SER A 36 -27.82 11.02 12.90
C SER A 36 -29.31 10.65 13.02
N SER A 37 -29.71 9.44 12.62
CA SER A 37 -31.07 8.94 12.85
C SER A 37 -31.36 8.86 14.34
N VAL A 38 -30.49 8.17 15.10
CA VAL A 38 -30.63 8.01 16.55
C VAL A 38 -30.68 9.37 17.26
N HIS A 39 -29.88 10.34 16.83
CA HIS A 39 -29.92 11.70 17.37
C HIS A 39 -31.29 12.36 17.17
N ASN A 40 -31.88 12.24 15.98
CA ASN A 40 -33.19 12.81 15.68
C ASN A 40 -34.30 12.10 16.47
N ASP A 41 -34.25 10.77 16.56
CA ASP A 41 -35.23 9.98 17.31
C ASP A 41 -35.21 10.34 18.81
N LEU A 42 -34.00 10.49 19.39
CA LEU A 42 -33.82 10.97 20.76
C LEU A 42 -34.31 12.42 20.94
N ASN A 43 -34.08 13.28 19.95
CA ASN A 43 -34.55 14.66 20.00
C ASN A 43 -36.08 14.73 20.05
N THR A 44 -36.78 13.95 19.22
CA THR A 44 -38.24 13.83 19.25
C THR A 44 -38.72 13.24 20.58
N MET A 45 -38.06 12.20 21.10
CA MET A 45 -38.43 11.62 22.39
C MET A 45 -38.32 12.62 23.56
N VAL A 46 -37.25 13.42 23.61
CA VAL A 46 -37.01 14.36 24.70
C VAL A 46 -37.77 15.68 24.53
N ASN A 47 -37.73 16.28 23.34
CA ASN A 47 -38.25 17.64 23.14
C ASN A 47 -39.70 17.69 22.66
N GLU A 48 -40.28 16.55 22.27
CA GLU A 48 -41.69 16.47 21.88
C GLU A 48 -42.44 15.56 22.84
N GLN A 49 -42.07 14.28 22.92
CA GLN A 49 -42.88 13.29 23.64
C GLN A 49 -42.78 13.44 25.16
N PHE A 50 -41.58 13.64 25.71
CA PHE A 50 -41.40 13.84 27.16
C PHE A 50 -42.04 15.15 27.63
N VAL A 51 -41.82 16.26 26.90
CA VAL A 51 -42.47 17.55 27.19
C VAL A 51 -43.99 17.40 27.21
N PHE A 52 -44.57 16.68 26.24
CA PHE A 52 -46.02 16.43 26.23
C PHE A 52 -46.50 15.74 27.51
N VAL A 53 -45.79 14.70 27.98
CA VAL A 53 -46.14 13.98 29.22
C VAL A 53 -46.00 14.89 30.46
N GLU A 54 -44.98 15.74 30.49
CA GLU A 54 -44.79 16.74 31.55
C GLU A 54 -45.97 17.69 31.64
N GLU A 55 -46.40 18.25 30.50
CA GLU A 55 -47.56 19.16 30.41
C GLU A 55 -48.88 18.47 30.82
N MET A 56 -49.09 17.20 30.43
CA MET A 56 -50.24 16.42 30.90
C MET A 56 -50.19 16.19 32.42
N GLY A 57 -48.98 16.12 32.99
CA GLY A 57 -48.74 16.03 34.43
C GLY A 57 -49.19 17.29 35.18
N VAL A 58 -48.88 18.47 34.63
CA VAL A 58 -49.33 19.77 35.15
C VAL A 58 -50.86 19.83 35.20
N ILE A 59 -51.53 19.54 34.06
CA ILE A 59 -52.99 19.51 33.97
C ILE A 59 -53.60 18.60 35.04
N ASN A 60 -53.09 17.37 35.18
CA ASN A 60 -53.60 16.41 36.17
C ASN A 60 -53.42 16.91 37.61
N ALA A 61 -52.30 17.58 37.92
CA ALA A 61 -52.03 18.15 39.24
C ALA A 61 -53.01 19.29 39.56
N ASP A 62 -53.17 20.24 38.64
CA ASP A 62 -54.06 21.39 38.81
C ASP A 62 -55.53 21.01 38.90
N VAL A 63 -55.98 20.06 38.08
CA VAL A 63 -57.34 19.51 38.19
C VAL A 63 -57.59 18.91 39.57
N ARG A 64 -56.61 18.19 40.13
CA ARG A 64 -56.71 17.62 41.48
C ARG A 64 -56.72 18.73 42.53
N GLN A 65 -55.94 19.79 42.33
CA GLN A 65 -55.92 20.95 43.21
C GLN A 65 -57.25 21.70 43.21
N ILE A 66 -57.83 21.99 42.04
CA ILE A 66 -59.17 22.58 41.89
C ILE A 66 -60.20 21.75 42.65
N ARG A 67 -60.25 20.43 42.39
CA ARG A 67 -61.20 19.54 43.07
C ARG A 67 -60.99 19.54 44.59
N GLY A 68 -59.74 19.46 45.04
CA GLY A 68 -59.40 19.48 46.47
C GLY A 68 -59.83 20.79 47.15
N ASN A 69 -59.60 21.93 46.48
CA ASN A 69 -59.96 23.25 46.97
C ASN A 69 -61.48 23.47 47.01
N LEU A 70 -62.23 22.91 46.07
CA LEU A 70 -63.70 22.92 46.13
C LEU A 70 -64.23 22.13 47.32
N TYR A 71 -63.67 20.94 47.61
CA TYR A 71 -64.01 20.21 48.84
C TYR A 71 -63.56 20.95 50.11
N LYS A 72 -62.40 21.62 50.08
CA LYS A 72 -61.94 22.50 51.17
C LYS A 72 -62.93 23.62 51.42
N TYR A 73 -63.43 24.28 50.38
CA TYR A 73 -64.42 25.35 50.52
C TYR A 73 -65.73 24.82 51.13
N ALA A 74 -66.21 23.66 50.68
CA ALA A 74 -67.40 23.02 51.24
C ALA A 74 -67.25 22.71 52.74
N ALA A 75 -66.06 22.30 53.18
CA ALA A 75 -65.76 22.00 54.58
C ALA A 75 -65.44 23.25 55.42
N LEU A 76 -64.82 24.26 54.82
CA LEU A 76 -64.30 25.47 55.48
C LEU A 76 -64.74 26.74 54.71
N PRO A 77 -65.98 27.21 54.88
CA PRO A 77 -66.51 28.37 54.13
C PRO A 77 -65.72 29.67 54.33
N GLY A 78 -64.97 29.81 55.43
CA GLY A 78 -64.11 30.97 55.69
C GLY A 78 -62.90 31.10 54.75
N GLU A 79 -62.56 30.05 54.00
CA GLU A 79 -61.41 30.00 53.08
C GLU A 79 -61.78 30.37 51.63
N ALA A 80 -63.01 30.87 51.38
CA ALA A 80 -63.54 31.13 50.05
C ALA A 80 -62.62 31.98 49.15
N GLY A 81 -62.00 33.04 49.72
CA GLY A 81 -61.10 33.91 48.98
C GLY A 81 -59.81 33.22 48.53
N ALA A 82 -59.23 32.37 49.38
CA ALA A 82 -58.05 31.58 49.03
C ALA A 82 -58.39 30.53 47.97
N VAL A 83 -59.53 29.85 48.11
CA VAL A 83 -60.00 28.86 47.12
C VAL A 83 -60.24 29.48 45.75
N LEU A 84 -60.85 30.67 45.69
CA LEU A 84 -61.05 31.38 44.43
C LEU A 84 -59.72 31.81 43.79
N SER A 85 -58.76 32.27 44.61
CA SER A 85 -57.42 32.62 44.13
C SER A 85 -56.70 31.42 43.54
N ASP A 86 -56.67 30.30 44.25
CA ASP A 86 -56.03 29.07 43.79
C ASP A 86 -56.73 28.50 42.54
N PHE A 87 -58.06 28.56 42.48
CA PHE A 87 -58.83 28.15 41.30
C PHE A 87 -58.41 28.95 40.07
N ASN A 88 -58.33 30.28 40.17
CA ASN A 88 -57.92 31.12 39.06
C ASN A 88 -56.47 30.83 38.62
N ASN A 89 -55.56 30.56 39.57
CA ASN A 89 -54.18 30.19 39.25
C ASN A 89 -54.12 28.87 38.47
N SER A 90 -54.73 27.79 38.99
CA SER A 90 -54.77 26.50 38.30
C SER A 90 -55.49 26.57 36.94
N VAL A 91 -56.55 27.40 36.83
CA VAL A 91 -57.21 27.63 35.54
C VAL A 91 -56.27 28.32 34.55
N ASN A 92 -55.54 29.34 34.97
CA ASN A 92 -54.58 30.03 34.11
C ASN A 92 -53.44 29.10 33.67
N GLU A 93 -52.88 28.30 34.59
CA GLU A 93 -51.83 27.33 34.27
C GLU A 93 -52.32 26.31 33.22
N ILE A 94 -53.51 25.73 33.41
CA ILE A 94 -54.09 24.80 32.43
C ILE A 94 -54.38 25.48 31.09
N ASP A 95 -54.92 26.71 31.10
CA ASP A 95 -55.20 27.46 29.87
C ASP A 95 -53.91 27.79 29.10
N GLU A 96 -52.81 28.10 29.80
CA GLU A 96 -51.47 28.28 29.18
C GLU A 96 -50.96 26.98 28.53
N VAL A 97 -51.12 25.83 29.20
CA VAL A 97 -50.76 24.52 28.62
C VAL A 97 -51.61 24.21 27.39
N ILE A 98 -52.91 24.49 27.42
CA ILE A 98 -53.82 24.30 26.28
C ILE A 98 -53.36 25.14 25.09
N GLU A 99 -53.03 26.42 25.30
CA GLU A 99 -52.53 27.29 24.23
C GLU A 99 -51.17 26.82 23.69
N PHE A 100 -50.27 26.35 24.56
CA PHE A 100 -49.00 25.74 24.14
C PHE A 100 -49.24 24.53 23.23
N LEU A 101 -50.16 23.63 23.59
CA LEU A 101 -50.48 22.43 22.82
C LEU A 101 -51.20 22.72 21.50
N LYS A 102 -52.06 23.74 21.45
CA LYS A 102 -52.66 24.24 20.19
C LYS A 102 -51.61 24.70 19.19
N GLY A 103 -50.49 25.23 19.68
CA GLY A 103 -49.36 25.66 18.86
C GLY A 103 -48.49 24.50 18.33
N LYS A 104 -48.74 23.25 18.75
CA LYS A 104 -47.99 22.07 18.31
C LYS A 104 -48.66 21.39 17.13
N ASN A 105 -47.86 20.71 16.33
CA ASN A 105 -48.35 19.90 15.22
C ASN A 105 -48.76 18.52 15.74
N LEU A 106 -50.03 18.38 16.14
CA LEU A 106 -50.60 17.12 16.65
C LEU A 106 -51.02 16.20 15.50
N SER A 107 -50.99 14.89 15.73
CA SER A 107 -51.57 13.93 14.79
C SER A 107 -53.09 14.11 14.69
N VAL A 108 -53.71 13.65 13.59
CA VAL A 108 -55.16 13.79 13.37
C VAL A 108 -55.96 13.17 14.53
N ASP A 109 -55.60 11.96 14.93
CA ASP A 109 -56.27 11.26 16.05
C ASP A 109 -56.09 12.01 17.37
N MET A 110 -54.91 12.57 17.60
CA MET A 110 -54.60 13.33 18.81
C MET A 110 -55.36 14.67 18.85
N LEU A 111 -55.51 15.35 17.72
CA LEU A 111 -56.23 16.60 17.60
C LEU A 111 -57.71 16.42 18.01
N THR A 112 -58.36 15.33 17.56
CA THR A 112 -59.74 15.05 17.94
C THR A 112 -59.89 14.84 19.45
N ILE A 113 -59.00 14.05 20.08
CA ILE A 113 -59.05 13.83 21.54
C ILE A 113 -58.78 15.14 22.30
N PHE A 114 -57.87 15.97 21.78
CA PHE A 114 -57.54 17.27 22.36
C PHE A 114 -58.71 18.26 22.28
N GLU A 115 -59.43 18.32 21.17
CA GLU A 115 -60.63 19.17 21.03
C GLU A 115 -61.76 18.73 21.98
N GLU A 116 -61.96 17.41 22.17
CA GLU A 116 -62.87 16.86 23.17
C GLU A 116 -62.43 17.26 24.60
N PHE A 117 -61.13 17.17 24.90
CA PHE A 117 -60.57 17.59 26.18
C PHE A 117 -60.84 19.08 26.45
N VAL A 118 -60.54 19.97 25.49
CA VAL A 118 -60.76 21.41 25.62
C VAL A 118 -62.24 21.72 25.89
N THR A 119 -63.14 21.03 25.18
CA THR A 119 -64.59 21.19 25.39
C THR A 119 -65.01 20.76 26.80
N ASN A 120 -64.51 19.61 27.28
CA ASN A 120 -64.83 19.11 28.62
C ASN A 120 -64.15 19.92 29.73
N TRP A 121 -63.00 20.53 29.47
CA TRP A 121 -62.33 21.46 30.37
C TRP A 121 -63.17 22.72 30.59
N GLU A 122 -63.70 23.33 29.54
CA GLU A 122 -64.57 24.50 29.66
C GLU A 122 -65.86 24.19 30.43
N GLU A 123 -66.45 23.00 30.22
CA GLU A 123 -67.61 22.55 31.00
C GLU A 123 -67.25 22.29 32.47
N TYR A 124 -66.08 21.70 32.75
CA TYR A 124 -65.58 21.50 34.12
C TYR A 124 -65.32 22.83 34.84
N LYS A 125 -64.73 23.81 34.14
CA LYS A 125 -64.50 25.19 34.60
C LYS A 125 -65.82 25.86 34.95
N ALA A 126 -66.81 25.82 34.05
CA ALA A 126 -68.14 26.38 34.28
C ALA A 126 -68.87 25.70 35.45
N ALA A 127 -68.84 24.37 35.52
CA ALA A 127 -69.46 23.62 36.62
C ALA A 127 -68.77 23.89 37.97
N SER A 128 -67.45 24.07 37.99
CA SER A 128 -66.69 24.43 39.20
C SER A 128 -67.07 25.82 39.72
N ILE A 129 -67.24 26.81 38.82
CA ILE A 129 -67.73 28.15 39.17
C ILE A 129 -69.15 28.09 39.73
N GLU A 130 -70.03 27.28 39.12
CA GLU A 130 -71.39 27.06 39.60
C GLU A 130 -71.39 26.47 41.02
N VAL A 131 -70.56 25.47 41.31
CA VAL A 131 -70.41 24.91 42.66
C VAL A 131 -69.94 25.98 43.66
N MET A 132 -68.95 26.82 43.31
CA MET A 132 -68.52 27.94 44.18
C MET A 132 -69.65 28.94 44.43
N SER A 133 -70.50 29.20 43.42
CA SER A 133 -71.67 30.06 43.56
C SER A 133 -72.71 29.49 44.53
N PHE A 134 -73.02 28.19 44.43
CA PHE A 134 -73.93 27.52 45.36
C PHE A 134 -73.39 27.60 46.79
N MET A 135 -72.08 27.37 46.99
CA MET A 135 -71.43 27.52 48.28
C MET A 135 -71.50 28.97 48.82
N ALA A 136 -71.32 29.98 47.96
CA ALA A 136 -71.42 31.40 48.35
C ALA A 136 -72.84 31.79 48.79
N TYR A 137 -73.87 31.25 48.13
CA TYR A 137 -75.28 31.45 48.50
C TYR A 137 -75.76 30.50 49.61
N LYS A 138 -74.88 29.66 50.17
CA LYS A 138 -75.18 28.64 51.20
C LYS A 138 -76.16 27.55 50.74
N ASP A 139 -76.27 27.32 49.45
CA ASP A 139 -77.03 26.21 48.86
C ASP A 139 -76.15 24.94 48.81
N THR A 140 -76.02 24.28 49.97
CA THR A 140 -75.18 23.09 50.11
C THR A 140 -75.74 21.89 49.36
N ASP A 141 -77.06 21.82 49.16
CA ASP A 141 -77.71 20.69 48.49
C ASP A 141 -77.37 20.69 46.99
N SER A 142 -77.46 21.84 46.32
CA SER A 142 -77.07 21.98 44.92
C SER A 142 -75.56 21.79 44.72
N ALA A 143 -74.73 22.33 45.62
CA ALA A 143 -73.27 22.13 45.59
C ALA A 143 -72.91 20.64 45.71
N ASN A 144 -73.49 19.94 46.69
CA ASN A 144 -73.27 18.50 46.89
C ASN A 144 -73.81 17.68 45.72
N ALA A 145 -74.97 18.03 45.15
CA ALA A 145 -75.53 17.34 44.00
C ALA A 145 -74.58 17.39 42.79
N SER A 146 -73.99 18.55 42.51
CA SER A 146 -73.03 18.72 41.40
C SER A 146 -71.68 17.99 41.65
N LEU A 147 -71.22 17.96 42.90
CA LEU A 147 -69.99 17.27 43.33
C LEU A 147 -70.12 15.74 43.42
N SER A 148 -71.34 15.24 43.63
CA SER A 148 -71.62 13.82 43.83
C SER A 148 -71.57 13.01 42.53
N SER A 149 -71.45 11.69 42.64
CA SER A 149 -71.48 10.78 41.48
C SER A 149 -72.73 11.02 40.64
N GLY A 150 -72.56 11.28 39.34
CA GLY A 150 -73.64 11.61 38.42
C GLY A 150 -74.01 13.10 38.36
N GLY A 151 -73.43 13.94 39.23
CA GLY A 151 -73.55 15.40 39.21
C GLY A 151 -72.84 16.05 38.03
N ARG A 152 -73.19 17.30 37.72
CA ARG A 152 -72.66 18.03 36.56
C ARG A 152 -71.13 18.16 36.59
N MET A 153 -70.57 18.69 37.67
CA MET A 153 -69.12 18.84 37.82
C MET A 153 -68.42 17.48 37.85
N TYR A 154 -68.99 16.49 38.54
CA TYR A 154 -68.45 15.13 38.59
C TYR A 154 -68.34 14.52 37.18
N ASN A 155 -69.40 14.58 36.39
CA ASN A 155 -69.42 14.02 35.03
C ASN A 155 -68.46 14.76 34.09
N ALA A 156 -68.34 16.10 34.22
CA ALA A 156 -67.38 16.88 33.44
C ALA A 156 -65.94 16.47 33.76
N LEU A 157 -65.61 16.28 35.04
CA LEU A 157 -64.32 15.78 35.49
C LEU A 157 -64.02 14.37 34.96
N GLU A 158 -65.01 13.47 34.98
CA GLU A 158 -64.86 12.09 34.50
C GLU A 158 -64.50 12.07 33.01
N LYS A 159 -65.27 12.79 32.17
CA LYS A 159 -65.01 12.89 30.73
C LYS A 159 -63.65 13.51 30.43
N MET A 160 -63.29 14.59 31.12
CA MET A 160 -61.99 15.24 30.94
C MET A 160 -60.84 14.30 31.33
N ASN A 161 -60.94 13.54 32.42
CA ASN A 161 -59.92 12.54 32.79
C ASN A 161 -59.84 11.39 31.79
N GLU A 162 -60.97 10.98 31.22
CA GLU A 162 -61.00 10.00 30.12
C GLU A 162 -60.24 10.53 28.90
N ASN A 163 -60.48 11.78 28.50
CA ASN A 163 -59.72 12.40 27.42
C ASN A 163 -58.22 12.47 27.73
N LEU A 164 -57.85 12.92 28.94
CA LEU A 164 -56.44 12.98 29.36
C LEU A 164 -55.77 11.61 29.30
N THR A 165 -56.48 10.55 29.71
CA THR A 165 -55.99 9.17 29.64
C THR A 165 -55.81 8.74 28.18
N ARG A 166 -56.78 9.01 27.31
CA ARG A 166 -56.71 8.71 25.88
C ARG A 166 -55.56 9.47 25.19
N MET A 167 -55.29 10.71 25.59
CA MET A 167 -54.16 11.52 25.11
C MET A 167 -52.82 10.87 25.50
N LEU A 168 -52.66 10.48 26.76
CA LEU A 168 -51.45 9.79 27.25
C LEU A 168 -51.26 8.42 26.59
N GLU A 169 -52.34 7.67 26.36
CA GLU A 169 -52.29 6.38 25.66
C GLU A 169 -51.91 6.55 24.19
N ASN A 170 -52.47 7.56 23.50
CA ASN A 170 -52.08 7.89 22.13
C ASN A 170 -50.60 8.25 22.05
N ASN A 171 -50.12 9.10 22.96
CA ASN A 171 -48.71 9.48 23.08
C ASN A 171 -47.81 8.26 23.29
N ARG A 172 -48.17 7.39 24.24
CA ARG A 172 -47.44 6.15 24.52
C ARG A 172 -47.36 5.24 23.29
N ASN A 173 -48.47 5.05 22.59
CA ASN A 173 -48.51 4.25 21.37
C ASN A 173 -47.58 4.84 20.28
N GLN A 174 -47.51 6.16 20.15
CA GLN A 174 -46.56 6.81 19.24
C GLN A 174 -45.10 6.59 19.64
N VAL A 175 -44.79 6.68 20.94
CA VAL A 175 -43.44 6.40 21.47
C VAL A 175 -43.06 4.94 21.21
N ASP A 176 -43.97 3.99 21.46
CA ASP A 176 -43.71 2.56 21.25
C ASP A 176 -43.50 2.24 19.76
N GLN A 177 -44.28 2.83 18.85
CA GLN A 177 -44.09 2.71 17.40
C GLN A 177 -42.78 3.35 16.93
N GLY A 178 -42.44 4.53 17.47
CA GLY A 178 -41.18 5.22 17.22
C GLY A 178 -39.98 4.37 17.65
N TYR A 179 -40.05 3.75 18.82
CA TYR A 179 -39.02 2.85 19.32
C TYR A 179 -38.83 1.61 18.44
N GLN A 180 -39.93 0.96 18.01
CA GLN A 180 -39.85 -0.19 17.10
C GLN A 180 -39.20 0.19 15.77
N THR A 181 -39.59 1.34 15.19
CA THR A 181 -39.00 1.86 13.96
C THR A 181 -37.50 2.17 14.13
N ALA A 182 -37.13 2.77 15.26
CA ALA A 182 -35.74 3.08 15.58
C ALA A 182 -34.90 1.80 15.78
N ASP A 183 -35.43 0.78 16.46
CA ASP A 183 -34.74 -0.51 16.61
C ASP A 183 -34.56 -1.21 15.26
N GLU A 184 -35.59 -1.26 14.41
CA GLU A 184 -35.47 -1.82 13.06
C GLU A 184 -34.39 -1.09 12.23
N SER A 185 -34.40 0.25 12.26
CA SER A 185 -33.39 1.09 11.60
C SER A 185 -31.98 0.82 12.15
N PHE A 186 -31.85 0.63 13.47
CA PHE A 186 -30.59 0.29 14.11
C PHE A 186 -30.09 -1.09 13.69
N GLN A 187 -30.94 -2.13 13.70
CA GLN A 187 -30.57 -3.49 13.27
C GLN A 187 -30.13 -3.49 11.79
N GLN A 188 -30.86 -2.80 10.91
CA GLN A 188 -30.52 -2.67 9.49
C GLN A 188 -29.18 -1.95 9.30
N THR A 189 -28.98 -0.81 9.96
CA THR A 189 -27.73 -0.05 9.92
C THR A 189 -26.56 -0.90 10.42
N ARG A 190 -26.73 -1.63 11.53
CA ARG A 190 -25.71 -2.53 12.09
C ARG A 190 -25.34 -3.63 11.10
N LEU A 191 -26.33 -4.27 10.48
CA LEU A 191 -26.09 -5.32 9.49
C LEU A 191 -25.32 -4.79 8.27
N ILE A 192 -25.73 -3.64 7.73
CA ILE A 192 -25.07 -3.00 6.58
C ILE A 192 -23.61 -2.64 6.94
N LEU A 193 -23.36 -2.10 8.14
CA LEU A 193 -22.00 -1.79 8.59
C LEU A 193 -21.13 -3.04 8.73
N LEU A 194 -21.65 -4.12 9.34
CA LEU A 194 -20.92 -5.38 9.48
C LEU A 194 -20.60 -6.01 8.13
N LEU A 195 -21.56 -6.05 7.22
CA LEU A 195 -21.35 -6.52 5.84
C LEU A 195 -20.36 -5.64 5.09
N GLY A 196 -20.44 -4.32 5.26
CA GLY A 196 -19.51 -3.36 4.66
C GLY A 196 -18.06 -3.57 5.14
N ILE A 197 -17.86 -3.77 6.45
CA ILE A 197 -16.54 -4.07 7.04
C ILE A 197 -16.02 -5.42 6.54
N ALA A 198 -16.86 -6.45 6.51
CA ALA A 198 -16.48 -7.78 6.01
C ALA A 198 -16.07 -7.72 4.53
N ALA A 199 -16.85 -7.02 3.69
CA ALA A 199 -16.54 -6.81 2.28
C ALA A 199 -15.24 -6.02 2.09
N ALA A 200 -15.05 -4.93 2.85
CA ALA A 200 -13.82 -4.13 2.79
C ALA A 200 -12.58 -4.94 3.18
N THR A 201 -12.70 -5.79 4.20
CA THR A 201 -11.62 -6.68 4.64
C THR A 201 -11.28 -7.72 3.56
N LEU A 202 -12.30 -8.32 2.94
CA LEU A 202 -12.12 -9.29 1.86
C LEU A 202 -11.45 -8.65 0.64
N ILE A 203 -11.87 -7.44 0.27
CA ILE A 203 -11.26 -6.67 -0.82
C ILE A 203 -9.81 -6.32 -0.48
N ALA A 204 -9.52 -5.91 0.76
CA ALA A 204 -8.16 -5.61 1.19
C ALA A 204 -7.24 -6.84 1.08
N VAL A 205 -7.69 -8.02 1.52
CA VAL A 205 -6.95 -9.28 1.39
C VAL A 205 -6.71 -9.63 -0.10
N LEU A 206 -7.71 -9.43 -0.95
CA LEU A 206 -7.58 -9.65 -2.39
C LEU A 206 -6.53 -8.71 -3.02
N ILE A 207 -6.58 -7.42 -2.68
CA ILE A 207 -5.61 -6.41 -3.13
C ILE A 207 -4.20 -6.77 -2.66
N ILE A 208 -4.03 -7.19 -1.41
CA ILE A 208 -2.74 -7.63 -0.87
C ILE A 208 -2.19 -8.82 -1.68
N ASN A 209 -3.01 -9.82 -1.97
CA ASN A 209 -2.57 -10.99 -2.76
C ASN A 209 -2.19 -10.58 -4.20
N ILE A 210 -2.96 -9.69 -4.82
CA ILE A 210 -2.66 -9.14 -6.15
C ILE A 210 -1.34 -8.36 -6.13
N ILE A 211 -1.11 -7.50 -5.14
CA ILE A 211 0.15 -6.75 -4.98
C ILE A 211 1.32 -7.71 -4.81
N ASN A 212 1.19 -8.74 -3.96
CA ASN A 212 2.25 -9.71 -3.74
C ASN A 212 2.65 -10.47 -5.01
N GLN A 213 1.67 -10.86 -5.83
CA GLN A 213 1.94 -11.55 -7.08
C GLN A 213 2.44 -10.61 -8.19
N SER A 214 1.96 -9.37 -8.24
CA SER A 214 2.28 -8.42 -9.32
C SER A 214 3.54 -7.61 -9.06
N ILE A 215 4.02 -7.49 -7.81
CA ILE A 215 5.19 -6.69 -7.43
C ILE A 215 6.24 -7.58 -6.76
N THR A 216 5.93 -8.20 -5.62
CA THR A 216 6.90 -8.91 -4.78
C THR A 216 7.58 -10.07 -5.50
N ARG A 217 6.79 -10.94 -6.16
CA ARG A 217 7.33 -12.10 -6.90
C ARG A 217 8.25 -11.71 -8.07
N PRO A 218 7.84 -10.84 -9.01
CA PRO A 218 8.69 -10.34 -10.10
C PRO A 218 9.99 -9.72 -9.61
N LEU A 219 9.92 -8.90 -8.57
CA LEU A 219 11.10 -8.28 -7.98
C LEU A 219 12.07 -9.33 -7.44
N ALA A 220 11.55 -10.36 -6.75
CA ALA A 220 12.38 -11.46 -6.24
C ALA A 220 13.08 -12.24 -7.37
N LEU A 221 12.38 -12.50 -8.47
CA LEU A 221 12.95 -13.19 -9.64
C LEU A 221 14.07 -12.38 -10.31
N VAL A 222 13.85 -11.08 -10.52
CA VAL A 222 14.88 -10.19 -11.08
C VAL A 222 16.08 -10.11 -10.13
N MET A 223 15.83 -10.01 -8.82
CA MET A 223 16.90 -10.00 -7.82
C MET A 223 17.72 -11.29 -7.82
N GLN A 224 17.07 -12.44 -8.02
CA GLN A 224 17.75 -13.72 -8.16
C GLN A 224 18.63 -13.76 -9.42
N ALA A 225 18.14 -13.27 -10.56
CA ALA A 225 18.92 -13.19 -11.79
C ALA A 225 20.13 -12.25 -11.67
N LEU A 226 19.99 -11.15 -10.94
CA LEU A 226 21.11 -10.26 -10.63
C LEU A 226 22.13 -10.93 -9.72
N LYS A 227 21.69 -11.70 -8.71
CA LYS A 227 22.61 -12.47 -7.84
C LYS A 227 23.45 -13.48 -8.61
N THR A 228 22.88 -14.16 -9.60
CA THR A 228 23.66 -15.09 -10.45
C THR A 228 24.65 -14.35 -11.34
N LEU A 229 24.27 -13.17 -11.85
CA LEU A 229 25.16 -12.32 -12.65
C LEU A 229 26.35 -11.80 -11.83
N MET A 230 26.14 -11.43 -10.56
CA MET A 230 27.19 -10.93 -9.66
C MET A 230 28.28 -11.95 -9.37
N VAL A 231 27.98 -13.25 -9.41
CA VAL A 231 28.98 -14.32 -9.21
C VAL A 231 29.61 -14.79 -10.52
N GLY A 232 29.41 -14.06 -11.63
CA GLY A 232 29.96 -14.40 -12.95
C GLY A 232 29.28 -15.58 -13.65
N SER A 233 28.16 -16.08 -13.12
CA SER A 233 27.42 -17.16 -13.75
C SER A 233 26.54 -16.62 -14.87
N THR A 234 26.76 -17.12 -16.08
CA THR A 234 25.91 -16.85 -17.24
C THR A 234 24.71 -17.78 -17.30
N ILE A 235 24.40 -18.59 -16.28
CA ILE A 235 23.27 -19.53 -16.26
C ILE A 235 22.05 -18.88 -15.60
N PHE A 236 20.87 -19.02 -16.23
CA PHE A 236 19.61 -18.52 -15.67
C PHE A 236 19.00 -19.60 -14.77
N ILE A 237 18.93 -19.35 -13.47
CA ILE A 237 18.23 -20.23 -12.52
C ILE A 237 16.82 -19.68 -12.28
N VAL A 238 16.04 -19.56 -13.34
CA VAL A 238 14.60 -19.23 -13.28
C VAL A 238 13.90 -20.05 -14.36
N ASP A 239 12.73 -20.57 -14.04
CA ASP A 239 11.94 -21.37 -14.97
C ASP A 239 11.55 -20.55 -16.22
N GLU A 240 11.44 -21.25 -17.36
CA GLU A 240 11.19 -20.63 -18.67
C GLU A 240 9.88 -19.84 -18.70
N LYS A 241 8.85 -20.32 -18.00
CA LYS A 241 7.56 -19.67 -17.93
C LYS A 241 7.65 -18.33 -17.20
N SER A 242 8.22 -18.30 -16.00
CA SER A 242 8.42 -17.07 -15.23
C SER A 242 9.28 -16.05 -15.99
N ARG A 243 10.31 -16.52 -16.71
CA ARG A 243 11.10 -15.68 -17.60
C ARG A 243 10.23 -15.05 -18.69
N ASN A 244 9.41 -15.86 -19.36
CA ASN A 244 8.57 -15.40 -20.46
C ASN A 244 7.50 -14.40 -19.98
N ASP A 245 6.89 -14.68 -18.83
CA ASP A 245 5.92 -13.80 -18.17
C ASP A 245 6.52 -12.45 -17.83
N LEU A 246 7.78 -12.40 -17.38
CA LEU A 246 8.47 -11.15 -17.07
C LEU A 246 8.79 -10.32 -18.31
N ILE A 247 9.32 -10.94 -19.38
CA ILE A 247 9.73 -10.23 -20.59
C ILE A 247 8.54 -9.60 -21.32
N HIS A 248 7.36 -10.23 -21.25
CA HIS A 248 6.16 -9.73 -21.92
C HIS A 248 5.42 -8.64 -21.14
N ARG A 249 5.84 -8.33 -19.91
CA ARG A 249 5.25 -7.23 -19.15
C ARG A 249 5.59 -5.89 -19.77
N GLN A 250 4.62 -4.99 -19.67
CA GLN A 250 4.69 -3.61 -20.15
C GLN A 250 4.92 -2.59 -19.02
N ASP A 251 5.32 -3.07 -17.83
CA ASP A 251 5.58 -2.24 -16.66
C ASP A 251 7.07 -2.18 -16.30
N GLU A 252 7.40 -1.55 -15.17
CA GLU A 252 8.79 -1.32 -14.76
C GLU A 252 9.56 -2.63 -14.57
N PHE A 253 8.88 -3.71 -14.18
CA PHE A 253 9.50 -5.03 -14.02
C PHE A 253 9.81 -5.71 -15.35
N GLY A 254 8.98 -5.48 -16.37
CA GLY A 254 9.27 -5.95 -17.72
C GLY A 254 10.47 -5.24 -18.34
N GLU A 255 10.53 -3.92 -18.19
CA GLU A 255 11.68 -3.11 -18.63
C GLU A 255 12.97 -3.51 -17.89
N LEU A 256 12.90 -3.64 -16.57
CA LEU A 256 14.03 -4.08 -15.75
C LEU A 256 14.51 -5.49 -16.15
N SER A 257 13.59 -6.42 -16.39
CA SER A 257 13.92 -7.79 -16.81
C SER A 257 14.63 -7.81 -18.17
N LYS A 258 14.15 -7.02 -19.15
CA LYS A 258 14.80 -6.87 -20.46
C LYS A 258 16.22 -6.30 -20.32
N SER A 259 16.40 -5.29 -19.48
CA SER A 259 17.71 -4.70 -19.20
C SER A 259 18.68 -5.73 -18.60
N VAL A 260 18.26 -6.50 -17.59
CA VAL A 260 19.09 -7.56 -16.99
C VAL A 260 19.47 -8.64 -18.01
N ILE A 261 18.54 -9.04 -18.88
CA ILE A 261 18.82 -10.00 -19.96
C ILE A 261 19.85 -9.44 -20.94
N ASN A 262 19.72 -8.18 -21.34
CA ASN A 262 20.66 -7.52 -22.26
C ASN A 262 22.06 -7.39 -21.63
N THR A 263 22.16 -7.01 -20.35
CA THR A 263 23.44 -6.96 -19.62
C THR A 263 24.09 -8.34 -19.56
N ARG A 264 23.32 -9.40 -19.28
CA ARG A 264 23.82 -10.77 -19.29
C ARG A 264 24.30 -11.20 -20.67
N LYS A 265 23.55 -10.88 -21.73
CA LYS A 265 23.95 -11.20 -23.10
C LYS A 265 25.30 -10.55 -23.42
N TYR A 266 25.46 -9.27 -23.08
CA TYR A 266 26.73 -8.56 -23.24
C TYR A 266 27.88 -9.20 -22.43
N MET A 267 27.64 -9.56 -21.15
CA MET A 267 28.65 -10.28 -20.35
C MET A 267 29.04 -11.63 -20.95
N SER A 268 28.07 -12.37 -21.51
CA SER A 268 28.32 -13.64 -22.18
C SER A 268 29.10 -13.47 -23.49
N GLU A 269 28.80 -12.42 -24.27
CA GLU A 269 29.58 -12.06 -25.47
C GLU A 269 31.04 -11.77 -25.09
N MET A 270 31.28 -10.99 -24.02
CA MET A 270 32.64 -10.67 -23.56
C MET A 270 33.37 -11.90 -22.99
N ALA A 271 32.66 -12.79 -22.29
CA ALA A 271 33.23 -14.05 -21.83
C ALA A 271 33.66 -14.95 -23.00
N GLY A 272 32.87 -15.02 -24.07
CA GLY A 272 33.24 -15.77 -25.28
C GLY A 272 34.47 -15.19 -25.99
N VAL A 273 34.62 -13.86 -26.00
CA VAL A 273 35.85 -13.20 -26.49
C VAL A 273 37.05 -13.60 -25.65
N ALA A 274 36.93 -13.57 -24.32
CA ALA A 274 38.01 -13.96 -23.41
C ALA A 274 38.37 -15.44 -23.55
N GLU A 275 37.39 -16.32 -23.77
CA GLU A 275 37.59 -17.76 -24.02
C GLU A 275 38.34 -18.00 -25.32
N ALA A 276 38.00 -17.31 -26.40
CA ALA A 276 38.73 -17.40 -27.66
C ALA A 276 40.19 -16.93 -27.51
N ILE A 277 40.44 -15.83 -26.79
CA ILE A 277 41.80 -15.39 -26.45
C ILE A 277 42.55 -16.46 -25.64
N ALA A 278 41.90 -17.07 -24.64
CA ALA A 278 42.50 -18.12 -23.82
C ALA A 278 42.84 -19.39 -24.63
N ASN A 279 42.07 -19.67 -25.69
CA ASN A 279 42.32 -20.75 -26.64
C ASN A 279 43.31 -20.36 -27.77
N ASN A 280 43.95 -19.19 -27.66
CA ASN A 280 44.87 -18.62 -28.65
C ASN A 280 44.22 -18.34 -30.04
N ASP A 281 42.90 -18.24 -30.10
CA ASP A 281 42.20 -17.76 -31.29
C ASP A 281 42.14 -16.23 -31.26
N LEU A 282 43.09 -15.61 -31.95
CA LEU A 282 43.18 -14.16 -32.10
C LEU A 282 42.56 -13.65 -33.41
N SER A 283 41.85 -14.52 -34.16
CA SER A 283 41.17 -14.17 -35.40
C SER A 283 39.78 -13.55 -35.17
N ILE A 284 39.31 -13.57 -33.93
CA ILE A 284 38.02 -13.01 -33.52
C ILE A 284 37.95 -11.49 -33.73
N SER A 285 36.75 -10.99 -34.03
CA SER A 285 36.47 -9.55 -34.11
C SER A 285 35.74 -9.09 -32.85
N VAL A 286 36.39 -8.21 -32.08
CA VAL A 286 35.79 -7.59 -30.89
C VAL A 286 35.18 -6.25 -31.30
N GLN A 287 33.86 -6.10 -31.10
CA GLN A 287 33.15 -4.86 -31.39
C GLN A 287 32.59 -4.23 -30.10
N PRO A 288 33.23 -3.17 -29.58
CA PRO A 288 32.71 -2.41 -28.43
C PRO A 288 31.31 -1.86 -28.71
N LYS A 289 30.43 -1.85 -27.70
CA LYS A 289 29.04 -1.39 -27.84
C LYS A 289 28.89 0.14 -27.83
N SER A 290 29.84 0.85 -27.22
CA SER A 290 29.90 2.31 -27.17
C SER A 290 31.34 2.77 -26.91
N GLU A 291 31.59 4.08 -27.00
CA GLU A 291 32.89 4.66 -26.62
C GLU A 291 33.18 4.44 -25.12
N ASP A 292 32.15 4.39 -24.28
CA ASP A 292 32.24 4.13 -22.85
C ASP A 292 32.36 2.64 -22.48
N ASP A 293 32.32 1.73 -23.45
CA ASP A 293 32.45 0.29 -23.25
C ASP A 293 33.89 -0.08 -22.86
N ARG A 294 34.26 0.15 -21.60
CA ARG A 294 35.65 -0.07 -21.13
C ARG A 294 36.10 -1.51 -21.33
N LEU A 295 35.24 -2.49 -21.02
CA LEU A 295 35.59 -3.91 -21.12
C LEU A 295 35.80 -4.34 -22.59
N GLY A 296 34.87 -3.99 -23.47
CA GLY A 296 34.97 -4.30 -24.91
C GLY A 296 36.19 -3.62 -25.54
N ASN A 297 36.45 -2.35 -25.21
CA ASN A 297 37.63 -1.63 -25.69
C ASN A 297 38.95 -2.24 -25.17
N MET A 298 38.99 -2.71 -23.93
CA MET A 298 40.16 -3.39 -23.37
C MET A 298 40.41 -4.74 -24.03
N LEU A 299 39.38 -5.55 -24.25
CA LEU A 299 39.50 -6.84 -24.96
C LEU A 299 39.95 -6.63 -26.41
N LEU A 300 39.41 -5.63 -27.11
CA LEU A 300 39.87 -5.26 -28.46
C LEU A 300 41.36 -4.89 -28.49
N THR A 301 41.79 -4.07 -27.53
CA THR A 301 43.20 -3.70 -27.37
C THR A 301 44.08 -4.91 -27.09
N MET A 302 43.62 -5.84 -26.24
CA MET A 302 44.32 -7.07 -25.91
C MET A 302 44.56 -7.95 -27.14
N VAL A 303 43.52 -8.18 -27.96
CA VAL A 303 43.63 -8.96 -29.21
C VAL A 303 44.63 -8.32 -30.18
N ARG A 304 44.59 -7.00 -30.34
CA ARG A 304 45.54 -6.27 -31.20
C ARG A 304 46.99 -6.42 -30.73
N ASN A 305 47.21 -6.26 -29.42
CA ASN A 305 48.55 -6.38 -28.85
C ASN A 305 49.09 -7.81 -28.99
N LEU A 306 48.28 -8.83 -28.71
CA LEU A 306 48.70 -10.23 -28.85
C LEU A 306 49.02 -10.58 -30.32
N ASN A 307 48.18 -10.16 -31.27
CA ASN A 307 48.45 -10.35 -32.70
C ASN A 307 49.78 -9.70 -33.13
N ARG A 308 50.04 -8.48 -32.65
CA ARG A 308 51.31 -7.79 -32.91
C ARG A 308 52.50 -8.57 -32.33
N THR A 309 52.41 -9.03 -31.09
CA THR A 309 53.49 -9.81 -30.45
C THR A 309 53.76 -11.11 -31.20
N ILE A 310 52.73 -11.84 -31.66
CA ILE A 310 52.91 -13.05 -32.48
C ILE A 310 53.58 -12.72 -33.81
N SER A 311 53.19 -11.62 -34.46
CA SER A 311 53.83 -11.14 -35.69
C SER A 311 55.32 -10.81 -35.47
N ASP A 312 55.64 -10.09 -34.40
CA ASP A 312 57.02 -9.75 -34.02
C ASP A 312 57.87 -11.00 -33.77
N VAL A 313 57.33 -12.01 -33.06
CA VAL A 313 57.99 -13.30 -32.83
C VAL A 313 58.20 -14.06 -34.13
N ALA A 314 57.23 -14.08 -35.04
CA ALA A 314 57.36 -14.75 -36.33
C ALA A 314 58.46 -14.11 -37.20
N MET A 315 58.55 -12.77 -37.20
CA MET A 315 59.65 -12.05 -37.87
C MET A 315 61.00 -12.38 -37.23
N ALA A 316 61.11 -12.33 -35.90
CA ALA A 316 62.33 -12.67 -35.18
C ALA A 316 62.77 -14.13 -35.45
N SER A 317 61.84 -15.08 -35.46
CA SER A 317 62.11 -16.48 -35.81
C SER A 317 62.64 -16.62 -37.25
N THR A 318 62.10 -15.84 -38.19
CA THR A 318 62.58 -15.82 -39.58
C THR A 318 64.00 -15.26 -39.66
N GLN A 319 64.29 -14.20 -38.92
CA GLN A 319 65.63 -13.61 -38.83
C GLN A 319 66.65 -14.58 -38.21
N VAL A 320 66.27 -15.29 -37.13
CA VAL A 320 67.11 -16.31 -36.49
C VAL A 320 67.38 -17.47 -37.45
N LYS A 321 66.35 -17.92 -38.19
CA LYS A 321 66.51 -18.96 -39.22
C LYS A 321 67.53 -18.55 -40.28
N GLU A 322 67.44 -17.32 -40.78
CA GLU A 322 68.36 -16.80 -41.79
C GLU A 322 69.78 -16.62 -41.24
N THR A 323 69.91 -16.09 -40.02
CA THR A 323 71.21 -15.94 -39.35
C THR A 323 71.86 -17.29 -39.08
N SER A 324 71.09 -18.31 -38.71
CA SER A 324 71.57 -19.69 -38.54
C SER A 324 72.07 -20.28 -39.87
N ARG A 325 71.42 -19.95 -40.99
CA ARG A 325 71.85 -20.36 -42.34
C ARG A 325 73.19 -19.72 -42.71
N ILE A 326 73.35 -18.43 -42.46
CA ILE A 326 74.62 -17.70 -42.66
C ILE A 326 75.72 -18.31 -41.79
N LEU A 327 75.44 -18.58 -40.50
CA LEU A 327 76.39 -19.17 -39.56
C LEU A 327 76.83 -20.58 -40.00
N ALA A 328 75.90 -21.42 -40.47
CA ALA A 328 76.24 -22.75 -41.01
C ALA A 328 77.16 -22.66 -42.24
N GLY A 329 76.91 -21.69 -43.13
CA GLY A 329 77.78 -21.40 -44.26
C GLY A 329 79.17 -20.96 -43.83
N ALA A 330 79.26 -20.00 -42.90
CA ALA A 330 80.52 -19.53 -42.35
C ALA A 330 81.32 -20.63 -41.63
N SER A 331 80.64 -21.49 -40.87
CA SER A 331 81.24 -22.65 -40.21
C SER A 331 81.80 -23.65 -41.24
N THR A 332 81.10 -23.90 -42.34
CA THR A 332 81.57 -24.80 -43.40
C THR A 332 82.82 -24.25 -44.07
N GLN A 333 82.82 -22.95 -44.39
CA GLN A 333 83.97 -22.26 -44.96
C GLN A 333 85.16 -22.26 -43.99
N SER A 334 84.91 -22.08 -42.69
CA SER A 334 85.94 -22.14 -41.65
C SER A 334 86.56 -23.55 -41.53
N SER A 335 85.74 -24.60 -41.61
CA SER A 335 86.24 -25.99 -41.66
C SER A 335 87.13 -26.23 -42.87
N GLN A 336 86.72 -25.76 -44.06
CA GLN A 336 87.54 -25.87 -45.27
C GLN A 336 88.87 -25.12 -45.14
N ALA A 337 88.85 -23.90 -44.58
CA ALA A 337 90.06 -23.13 -44.32
C ALA A 337 90.97 -23.84 -43.31
N THR A 338 90.40 -24.45 -42.25
CA THR A 338 91.16 -25.22 -41.25
C THR A 338 91.80 -26.46 -41.87
N GLU A 339 91.10 -27.14 -42.80
CA GLU A 339 91.62 -28.28 -43.55
C GLU A 339 92.76 -27.88 -44.51
N GLN A 340 92.64 -26.72 -45.17
CA GLN A 340 93.72 -26.14 -45.95
C GLN A 340 94.93 -25.80 -45.09
N ILE A 341 94.73 -25.17 -43.94
CA ILE A 341 95.81 -24.86 -42.98
C ILE A 341 96.50 -26.15 -42.53
N ALA A 342 95.74 -27.19 -42.18
CA ALA A 342 96.32 -28.48 -41.80
C ALA A 342 97.19 -29.07 -42.93
N THR A 343 96.72 -28.98 -44.18
CA THR A 343 97.47 -29.41 -45.37
C THR A 343 98.76 -28.59 -45.55
N THR A 344 98.68 -27.26 -45.41
CA THR A 344 99.86 -26.38 -45.50
C THR A 344 100.83 -26.65 -44.36
N ILE A 345 100.37 -26.89 -43.13
CA ILE A 345 101.22 -27.29 -42.01
C ILE A 345 101.94 -28.60 -42.32
N GLN A 346 101.26 -29.59 -42.92
CA GLN A 346 101.92 -30.82 -43.37
C GLN A 346 102.97 -30.56 -44.45
N GLN A 347 102.70 -29.67 -45.40
CA GLN A 347 103.69 -29.27 -46.42
C GLN A 347 104.88 -28.54 -45.82
N VAL A 348 104.65 -27.61 -44.90
CA VAL A 348 105.70 -26.90 -44.16
C VAL A 348 106.55 -27.91 -43.39
N ALA A 349 105.93 -28.83 -42.64
CA ALA A 349 106.65 -29.87 -41.92
C ALA A 349 107.55 -30.71 -42.85
N ARG A 350 107.04 -31.14 -44.02
CA ARG A 350 107.85 -31.85 -45.03
C ARG A 350 108.99 -30.96 -45.56
N GLY A 351 108.70 -29.70 -45.85
CA GLY A 351 109.70 -28.73 -46.31
C GLY A 351 110.79 -28.48 -45.27
N THR A 352 110.42 -28.39 -43.98
CA THR A 352 111.38 -28.28 -42.87
C THR A 352 112.25 -29.53 -42.77
N THR A 353 111.69 -30.74 -42.97
CA THR A 353 112.49 -31.97 -43.04
C THR A 353 113.48 -31.95 -44.21
N GLN A 354 113.02 -31.58 -45.42
CA GLN A 354 113.90 -31.46 -46.59
C GLN A 354 114.98 -30.39 -46.40
N GLN A 355 114.63 -29.26 -45.79
CA GLN A 355 115.58 -28.20 -45.48
C GLN A 355 116.61 -28.68 -44.44
N SER A 356 116.19 -29.44 -43.44
CA SER A 356 117.09 -30.07 -42.47
C SER A 356 118.06 -31.06 -43.14
N GLU A 357 117.57 -31.90 -44.07
CA GLU A 357 118.42 -32.77 -44.88
C GLU A 357 119.42 -31.98 -45.75
N ALA A 358 118.97 -30.91 -46.40
CA ALA A 358 119.82 -30.04 -47.20
C ALA A 358 120.88 -29.34 -46.35
N VAL A 359 120.53 -28.85 -45.16
CA VAL A 359 121.47 -28.28 -44.19
C VAL A 359 122.48 -29.32 -43.73
N ASN A 360 122.06 -30.55 -43.42
CA ASN A 360 122.97 -31.65 -43.09
C ASN A 360 123.92 -31.97 -44.24
N LYS A 361 123.42 -31.97 -45.48
CA LYS A 361 124.23 -32.19 -46.68
C LYS A 361 125.22 -31.05 -46.91
N THR A 362 124.81 -29.80 -46.73
CA THR A 362 125.69 -28.63 -46.80
C THR A 362 126.74 -28.67 -45.69
N ALA A 363 126.36 -29.01 -44.46
CA ALA A 363 127.29 -29.19 -43.35
C ALA A 363 128.33 -30.28 -43.68
N SER A 364 127.89 -31.42 -44.23
CA SER A 364 128.79 -32.48 -44.72
C SER A 364 129.71 -32.00 -45.86
N SER A 365 129.20 -31.21 -46.82
CA SER A 365 130.01 -30.63 -47.89
C SER A 365 131.01 -29.60 -47.37
N VAL A 366 130.63 -28.79 -46.38
CA VAL A 366 131.54 -27.84 -45.70
C VAL A 366 132.58 -28.59 -44.89
N GLU A 367 132.23 -29.70 -44.25
CA GLU A 367 133.19 -30.57 -43.57
C GLU A 367 134.16 -31.23 -44.55
N GLN A 368 133.68 -31.73 -45.69
CA GLN A 368 134.53 -32.24 -46.78
C GLN A 368 135.45 -31.16 -47.35
N MET A 369 134.94 -29.93 -47.52
CA MET A 369 135.72 -28.78 -47.97
C MET A 369 136.75 -28.37 -46.92
N GLY A 370 136.41 -28.41 -45.63
CA GLY A 370 137.34 -28.21 -44.52
C GLY A 370 138.48 -29.23 -44.53
N ARG A 371 138.16 -30.52 -44.71
CA ARG A 371 139.18 -31.58 -44.86
C ARG A 371 140.04 -31.41 -46.12
N ALA A 372 139.48 -30.85 -47.20
CA ALA A 372 140.23 -30.54 -48.42
C ALA A 372 141.15 -29.31 -48.26
N ILE A 373 140.77 -28.34 -47.42
CA ILE A 373 141.60 -27.18 -47.06
C ILE A 373 142.72 -27.57 -46.08
N ASP A 374 142.41 -28.38 -45.06
CA ASP A 374 143.40 -28.92 -44.12
C ASP A 374 144.38 -29.91 -44.77
N GLY A 375 144.03 -30.48 -45.93
CA GLY A 375 144.93 -31.32 -46.73
C GLY A 375 145.94 -30.53 -47.58
N VAL A 376 145.87 -29.19 -47.59
CA VAL A 376 146.72 -28.28 -48.40
C VAL A 376 147.61 -27.39 -47.52
N ALA A 377 147.44 -27.41 -46.19
CA ALA A 377 148.35 -26.82 -45.20
C ALA A 377 149.31 -27.87 -44.64
#